data_AF-Q8F3Y5-F1
#
_entry.id   AF-Q8F3Y5-F1
#
_cell.length_a   1.000
_cell.length_b   1.000
_cell.length_c   1.000
_cell.angle_alpha   90.00
_cell.angle_beta   90.00
_cell.angle_gamma   90.00
#
_symmetry.space_group_name_H-M   'P 1'
#
loop_
_entity.id
_entity.type
_entity.pdbx_description
1 polymer ?
#
loop_
_entity_poly.entity_id
_entity_poly.type
_entity_poly.pdbx_seq_one_letter_code
_entity_poly.pdbx_strand_id
1 'polypeptide(L)'
;MNKNDPQIIRLLLANGALPNIYDSGREKNTPLHIAVTFNFIECAKILLEYGADPNIKDGFNKESAAELAKRMGHRQHMSDLFKNK
;
A
#
# COMPACT_ATOMS: atom_id res chain seq x y z
N MET A 1 -15.82 2.77 -10.02
CA MET A 1 -14.66 3.49 -9.48
C MET A 1 -13.40 2.75 -9.89
N ASN A 2 -12.49 3.42 -10.58
CA ASN A 2 -11.17 2.86 -10.88
C ASN A 2 -10.38 2.78 -9.56
N LYS A 3 -9.89 1.59 -9.20
CA LYS A 3 -9.14 1.38 -7.95
C LYS A 3 -7.70 1.93 -8.01
N ASN A 4 -7.27 2.39 -9.20
CA ASN A 4 -5.98 3.02 -9.45
C ASN A 4 -6.15 4.51 -9.78
N ASP A 5 -6.66 5.28 -8.82
CA ASP A 5 -6.82 6.72 -8.97
C ASP A 5 -5.96 7.47 -7.92
N PRO A 6 -4.74 7.87 -8.31
CA PRO A 6 -3.84 8.66 -7.47
C PRO A 6 -4.46 9.96 -6.95
N GLN A 7 -5.33 10.62 -7.74
CA GLN A 7 -5.93 11.89 -7.36
C GLN A 7 -6.95 11.72 -6.26
N ILE A 8 -7.78 10.68 -6.34
CA ILE A 8 -8.71 10.32 -5.27
C ILE A 8 -7.94 9.97 -3.98
N ILE A 9 -6.84 9.21 -4.07
CA ILE A 9 -6.03 8.89 -2.88
C ILE A 9 -5.45 10.16 -2.24
N ARG A 10 -4.86 11.07 -3.04
CA ARG A 10 -4.36 12.36 -2.52
C ARG A 10 -5.47 13.17 -1.86
N LEU A 11 -6.65 13.25 -2.48
CA LEU A 11 -7.79 13.98 -1.92
C LEU A 11 -8.24 13.40 -0.58
N LEU A 12 -8.38 12.08 -0.49
CA LEU A 12 -8.82 11.42 0.74
C LEU A 12 -7.81 11.65 1.88
N LEU A 13 -6.51 11.44 1.62
CA LEU A 13 -5.46 11.61 2.61
C LEU A 13 -5.33 13.07 3.07
N ALA A 14 -5.43 14.03 2.14
CA ALA A 14 -5.44 15.46 2.45
C ALA A 14 -6.63 15.88 3.31
N ASN A 15 -7.76 15.14 3.23
CA ASN A 15 -8.93 15.35 4.08
C ASN A 15 -8.91 14.51 5.37
N GLY A 16 -7.74 14.00 5.77
CA GLY A 16 -7.55 13.31 7.05
C GLY A 16 -7.88 11.81 7.02
N ALA A 17 -8.05 11.20 5.85
CA ALA A 17 -8.09 9.76 5.76
C ALA A 17 -6.78 9.16 6.28
N LEU A 18 -6.89 8.16 7.15
CA LEU A 18 -5.74 7.51 7.76
C LEU A 18 -5.14 6.47 6.79
N PRO A 19 -3.83 6.48 6.52
CA PRO A 19 -3.22 5.61 5.49
C PRO A 19 -3.07 4.15 5.91
N ASN A 20 -3.18 3.86 7.22
CA ASN A 20 -2.91 2.54 7.82
C ASN A 20 -4.18 1.77 8.19
N ILE A 21 -5.36 2.29 7.84
CA ILE A 21 -6.63 1.63 8.17
C ILE A 21 -6.83 0.39 7.32
N TYR A 22 -7.54 -0.57 7.87
CA TYR A 22 -8.06 -1.72 7.18
C TYR A 22 -9.38 -2.07 7.83
N ASP A 23 -10.29 -2.68 7.08
CA ASP A 23 -11.53 -3.17 7.66
C ASP A 23 -11.25 -4.40 8.55
N SER A 24 -12.13 -4.63 9.53
CA SER A 24 -12.22 -5.77 10.44
C SER A 24 -12.34 -7.15 9.75
N GLY A 25 -12.42 -7.19 8.42
CA GLY A 25 -12.42 -8.41 7.62
C GLY A 25 -11.18 -9.29 7.82
N ARG A 26 -11.25 -10.53 7.34
CA ARG A 26 -10.20 -11.56 7.55
C ARG A 26 -8.84 -11.16 6.97
N GLU A 27 -8.83 -10.45 5.84
CA GLU A 27 -7.59 -10.11 5.14
C GLU A 27 -6.82 -8.97 5.78
N LYS A 28 -7.48 -8.02 6.47
CA LYS A 28 -6.86 -6.85 7.12
C LYS A 28 -5.83 -6.12 6.23
N ASN A 29 -6.11 -6.04 4.93
CA ASN A 29 -5.25 -5.38 3.95
C ASN A 29 -5.28 -3.86 4.13
N THR A 30 -4.13 -3.24 4.36
CA THR A 30 -4.00 -1.77 4.31
C THR A 30 -4.10 -1.26 2.86
N PRO A 31 -4.40 0.03 2.64
CA PRO A 31 -4.31 0.66 1.32
C PRO A 31 -3.00 0.35 0.60
N LEU A 32 -1.89 0.26 1.34
CA LEU A 32 -0.58 -0.06 0.78
C LEU A 32 -0.46 -1.52 0.32
N HIS A 33 -1.09 -2.49 1.01
CA HIS A 33 -1.17 -3.88 0.51
C HIS A 33 -1.91 -3.94 -0.82
N ILE A 34 -3.00 -3.19 -0.96
CA ILE A 34 -3.78 -3.13 -2.20
C ILE A 34 -2.92 -2.53 -3.33
N ALA A 35 -2.28 -1.39 -3.08
CA ALA A 35 -1.41 -0.75 -4.07
C ALA A 35 -0.26 -1.66 -4.51
N VAL A 36 0.39 -2.35 -3.56
CA VAL A 36 1.43 -3.36 -3.85
C VAL A 36 0.85 -4.54 -4.60
N THR A 37 -0.30 -5.08 -4.23
CA THR A 37 -0.92 -6.26 -4.88
C THR A 37 -1.25 -5.99 -6.34
N PHE A 38 -1.75 -4.80 -6.66
CA PHE A 38 -2.19 -4.44 -8.02
C PHE A 38 -1.16 -3.63 -8.84
N ASN A 39 0.04 -3.42 -8.30
CA ASN A 39 1.13 -2.67 -8.95
C ASN A 39 0.79 -1.20 -9.21
N PHE A 40 0.01 -0.59 -8.31
CA PHE A 40 -0.33 0.83 -8.41
C PHE A 40 0.81 1.66 -7.83
N ILE A 41 1.89 1.78 -8.60
CA ILE A 41 3.15 2.43 -8.19
C ILE A 41 2.90 3.85 -7.66
N GLU A 42 2.14 4.65 -8.39
CA GLU A 42 1.88 6.03 -8.00
C GLU A 42 1.03 6.12 -6.73
N CYS A 43 0.01 5.28 -6.61
CA CYS A 43 -0.78 5.15 -5.38
C CYS A 43 0.09 4.73 -4.18
N ALA A 44 1.01 3.78 -4.36
CA ALA A 44 1.93 3.35 -3.32
C ALA A 44 2.88 4.48 -2.89
N LYS A 45 3.41 5.26 -3.83
CA LYS A 45 4.22 6.46 -3.52
C LYS A 45 3.44 7.46 -2.67
N ILE A 46 2.23 7.81 -3.08
CA ILE A 46 1.37 8.74 -2.34
C ILE A 46 1.10 8.24 -0.93
N LEU A 47 0.74 6.97 -0.78
CA LEU A 47 0.51 6.39 0.54
C LEU A 47 1.77 6.49 1.42
N LEU A 48 2.94 6.18 0.87
CA LEU A 48 4.22 6.28 1.57
C LEU A 48 4.62 7.73 1.90
N GLU A 49 4.28 8.70 1.05
CA GLU A 49 4.46 10.16 1.28
C GLU A 49 3.61 10.62 2.47
N TYR A 50 2.40 10.10 2.61
CA TYR A 50 1.45 10.44 3.68
C TYR A 50 1.61 9.56 4.94
N GLY A 51 2.71 8.82 5.07
CA GLY A 51 3.03 8.08 6.29
C GLY A 51 2.40 6.70 6.42
N ALA A 52 2.00 6.07 5.30
CA ALA A 52 1.66 4.65 5.32
C ALA A 52 2.85 3.82 5.82
N ASP A 53 2.59 2.93 6.78
CA ASP A 53 3.59 2.02 7.34
C ASP A 53 3.68 0.76 6.46
N PRO A 54 4.81 0.54 5.78
CA PRO A 54 4.99 -0.61 4.89
C PRO A 54 5.18 -1.94 5.64
N ASN A 55 5.33 -1.91 6.97
CA ASN A 55 5.63 -3.07 7.80
C ASN A 55 4.40 -3.65 8.52
N ILE A 56 3.22 -3.01 8.40
CA ILE A 56 1.97 -3.59 8.91
C ILE A 56 1.72 -4.90 8.19
N LYS A 57 1.45 -5.97 8.95
CA LYS A 57 1.16 -7.31 8.43
C LYS A 57 -0.32 -7.47 8.16
N ASP A 58 -0.64 -8.07 7.02
CA ASP A 58 -2.00 -8.47 6.69
C ASP A 58 -2.53 -9.55 7.66
N GLY A 59 -3.84 -9.77 7.58
CA GLY A 59 -4.56 -10.75 8.38
C GLY A 59 -4.39 -12.17 7.84
N PHE A 60 -4.15 -12.30 6.53
CA PHE A 60 -4.16 -13.57 5.81
C PHE A 60 -2.79 -14.25 5.79
N ASN A 61 -1.79 -13.67 5.13
CA ASN A 61 -0.45 -14.25 5.00
C ASN A 61 0.48 -13.93 6.17
N LYS A 62 0.07 -13.01 7.05
CA LYS A 62 0.95 -12.35 8.04
C LYS A 62 2.16 -11.71 7.39
N GLU A 63 1.96 -11.20 6.17
CA GLU A 63 2.97 -10.57 5.33
C GLU A 63 2.71 -9.07 5.28
N SER A 64 3.77 -8.27 5.33
CA SER A 64 3.68 -6.82 5.18
C SER A 64 3.72 -6.40 3.71
N ALA A 65 3.31 -5.16 3.42
CA ALA A 65 3.34 -4.64 2.05
C ALA A 65 4.78 -4.63 1.47
N ALA A 66 5.80 -4.36 2.29
CA ALA A 66 7.20 -4.43 1.86
C ALA A 66 7.66 -5.88 1.58
N GLU A 67 7.31 -6.84 2.44
CA GLU A 67 7.63 -8.26 2.24
C GLU A 67 6.95 -8.80 0.98
N LEU A 68 5.67 -8.47 0.79
CA LEU A 68 4.89 -8.77 -0.41
C LEU A 68 5.58 -8.21 -1.67
N ALA A 69 6.02 -6.94 -1.65
CA ALA A 69 6.69 -6.32 -2.79
C ALA A 69 8.01 -7.03 -3.14
N LYS A 70 8.77 -7.50 -2.15
CA LYS A 70 10.01 -8.27 -2.36
C LYS A 70 9.71 -9.64 -2.97
N ARG A 71 8.74 -10.37 -2.42
CA ARG A 71 8.33 -11.70 -2.92
C ARG A 71 7.79 -11.64 -4.35
N MET A 72 7.12 -10.56 -4.70
CA MET A 72 6.49 -10.38 -6.01
C MET A 72 7.47 -10.33 -7.20
N GLY A 73 8.79 -10.19 -6.97
CA GLY A 73 9.93 -10.55 -7.85
C GLY A 73 10.05 -9.89 -9.25
N HIS A 74 8.94 -9.56 -9.88
CA HIS A 74 8.78 -9.11 -11.27
C HIS A 74 8.33 -7.64 -11.36
N ARG A 75 8.23 -6.95 -10.22
CA ARG A 75 7.81 -5.54 -10.15
C ARG A 75 8.92 -4.70 -9.56
N GLN A 76 10.05 -4.66 -10.26
CA GLN A 76 11.28 -3.98 -9.82
C GLN A 76 10.99 -2.58 -9.24
N HIS A 77 10.21 -1.78 -9.96
CA HIS A 77 9.83 -0.43 -9.53
C HIS A 77 9.03 -0.38 -8.22
N MET A 78 8.22 -1.40 -7.93
CA MET A 78 7.45 -1.46 -6.67
C MET A 78 8.37 -1.83 -5.50
N SER A 79 9.26 -2.81 -5.69
CA SER A 79 10.17 -3.23 -4.62
C SER A 79 11.21 -2.15 -4.29
N ASP A 80 11.60 -1.33 -5.28
CA ASP A 80 12.50 -0.20 -5.08
C ASP A 80 11.95 0.86 -4.11
N LEU A 81 10.62 1.02 -4.02
CA LEU A 81 9.99 1.98 -3.08
C LEU A 81 10.28 1.64 -1.61
N PHE A 82 10.64 0.40 -1.30
CA PHE A 82 10.84 -0.09 0.06
C PHE A 82 12.30 -0.31 0.44
N LYS A 83 13.25 0.01 -0.44
CA LYS A 83 14.70 -0.21 -0.20
C LYS A 83 15.36 0.90 0.62
N ASN A 84 14.74 2.09 0.71
CA ASN A 84 15.35 3.31 1.25
C ASN A 84 14.62 3.90 2.49
N LYS A 85 13.99 3.07 3.33
CA LYS A 85 13.38 3.51 4.60
C LYS A 85 13.88 2.69 5.78
#